data_AF-A0A670XWR0-F1
#
_entry.id   AF-A0A670XWR0-F1
#
_cell.length_a   1.000
_cell.length_b   1.000
_cell.length_c   1.000
_cell.angle_alpha   90.00
_cell.angle_beta   90.00
_cell.angle_gamma   90.00
#
_symmetry.space_group_name_H-M   'P 1'
#
loop_
_entity.id
_entity.type
_entity.pdbx_description
1 polymer ?
#
loop_
_entity_poly.entity_id
_entity_poly.type
_entity_poly.pdbx_seq_one_letter_code
_entity_poly.pdbx_strand_id
1 'polypeptide(L)'
;FIPTPLLGESYCKIPFPPHPTNLLSCFILCEDAGKEQCIFPLPEPQDLFQVSQLKFEEFNKDLRKLRKDLRACETEAGKVCQFSLEEHIQPFKDNMDKFISQAKTDHEMEEKSLAETHKSFLETAAYFCMKPKMGEKEVSLNAFFSIWHEFSSDFKEFWKKENKLILQERLKEAEEVCRQKKGKSLYNIKQKHDSGIKAKISMKI
;
A
#
# COMPACT_ATOMS: atom_id res chain seq x y z
N PHE A 1 -27.49 -0.30 0.73
CA PHE A 1 -26.49 -1.36 0.95
C PHE A 1 -25.18 -0.95 0.30
N ILE A 2 -24.38 -0.16 1.01
CA ILE A 2 -22.97 0.07 0.70
C ILE A 2 -22.28 -0.16 2.04
N PRO A 3 -21.39 -1.14 2.17
CA PRO A 3 -20.77 -1.44 3.46
C PRO A 3 -19.69 -0.41 3.76
N THR A 4 -19.81 0.21 4.93
CA THR A 4 -18.77 0.95 5.63
C THR A 4 -17.54 0.06 5.81
N PRO A 5 -16.31 0.48 5.43
CA PRO A 5 -15.12 -0.23 5.85
C PRO A 5 -14.90 0.05 7.33
N LEU A 6 -14.83 -1.03 8.09
CA LEU A 6 -14.52 -1.02 9.52
C LEU A 6 -13.15 -0.39 9.75
N LEU A 7 -13.11 0.56 10.68
CA LEU A 7 -11.91 1.08 11.32
C LEU A 7 -11.02 -0.09 11.75
N GLY A 8 -9.88 -0.21 11.08
CA GLY A 8 -8.80 -1.14 11.38
C GLY A 8 -7.50 -0.57 10.80
N GLU A 9 -7.29 0.73 10.94
CA GLU A 9 -6.09 1.41 10.47
C GLU A 9 -4.93 1.14 11.43
N SER A 10 -4.29 -0.02 11.26
CA SER A 10 -2.87 -0.18 11.53
C SER A 10 -2.10 0.02 10.22
N TYR A 11 -2.36 1.13 9.53
CA TYR A 11 -1.42 1.64 8.55
C TYR A 11 -0.36 2.37 9.35
N CYS A 12 0.82 1.76 9.49
CA CYS A 12 2.01 2.48 9.88
C CYS A 12 2.11 3.70 8.96
N LYS A 13 1.75 4.89 9.47
CA LYS A 13 2.20 6.16 8.92
C LYS A 13 3.71 6.15 9.08
N ILE A 14 4.42 5.57 8.12
CA ILE A 14 5.86 5.69 8.03
C ILE A 14 6.09 7.04 7.35
N PRO A 15 6.49 8.09 8.08
CA PRO A 15 7.03 9.27 7.42
C PRO A 15 8.29 8.76 6.70
N PHE A 16 8.43 9.13 5.42
CA PHE A 16 9.59 8.79 4.59
C PHE A 16 10.89 8.73 5.43
N PRO A 17 11.63 7.60 5.43
CA PRO A 17 12.71 7.42 6.38
C PRO A 17 13.82 8.44 6.13
N PRO A 18 14.38 9.05 7.19
CA PRO A 18 15.28 10.21 7.12
C PRO A 18 16.71 9.88 6.64
N HIS A 19 17.05 8.60 6.45
CA HIS A 19 18.41 8.20 6.06
C HIS A 19 18.44 6.77 5.48
N PRO A 20 19.22 6.47 4.43
CA PRO A 20 19.33 5.12 3.84
C PRO A 20 19.86 4.07 4.83
N THR A 21 20.59 4.48 5.86
CA THR A 21 21.11 3.61 6.94
C THR A 21 20.02 3.12 7.90
N ASN A 22 18.88 3.81 8.00
CA ASN A 22 17.76 3.40 8.85
C ASN A 22 16.82 2.38 8.18
N LEU A 23 16.90 2.19 6.87
CA LEU A 23 16.09 1.20 6.15
C LEU A 23 16.51 -0.24 6.46
N LEU A 24 17.82 -0.46 6.65
CA LEU A 24 18.33 -1.75 7.13
C LEU A 24 17.84 -2.03 8.56
N SER A 25 17.78 -1.00 9.42
CA SER A 25 17.22 -1.12 10.77
C SER A 25 15.71 -1.40 10.75
N CYS A 26 14.95 -0.80 9.83
CA CYS A 26 13.53 -1.11 9.64
C CYS A 26 13.30 -2.54 9.13
N PHE A 27 14.19 -3.04 8.27
CA PHE A 27 14.14 -4.43 7.83
C PHE A 27 14.41 -5.42 8.97
N ILE A 28 15.40 -5.12 9.82
CA ILE A 28 15.75 -5.93 11.01
C ILE A 28 14.67 -5.85 12.10
N LEU A 29 13.92 -4.74 12.20
CA LEU A 29 12.83 -4.56 13.17
C LEU A 29 11.48 -5.11 12.71
N CYS A 30 11.36 -5.67 11.50
CA CYS A 30 10.17 -6.38 11.11
C CYS A 30 10.15 -7.72 11.89
N GLU A 31 9.35 -7.80 12.96
CA GLU A 31 9.17 -8.98 13.82
C GLU A 31 8.78 -10.27 13.03
N ASP A 32 8.41 -10.08 11.76
CA ASP A 32 8.00 -11.10 10.79
C ASP A 32 9.02 -11.36 9.67
N ALA A 33 10.26 -10.86 9.77
CA ALA A 33 11.31 -11.17 8.80
C ALA A 33 11.45 -12.71 8.61
N GLY A 34 11.31 -13.17 7.37
CA GLY A 34 11.30 -14.60 7.03
C GLY A 34 10.01 -15.38 7.38
N LYS A 35 8.88 -14.72 7.65
CA LYS A 35 7.52 -15.33 7.68
C LYS A 35 6.79 -15.00 6.37
N GLU A 36 5.82 -15.83 5.97
CA GLU A 36 4.97 -15.59 4.76
C GLU A 36 4.20 -14.25 4.82
N GLN A 37 4.08 -13.64 6.00
CA GLN A 37 3.37 -12.38 6.25
C GLN A 37 4.27 -11.14 6.16
N CYS A 38 5.54 -11.26 5.77
CA CYS A 38 6.44 -10.10 5.66
C CYS A 38 5.97 -9.17 4.52
N ILE A 39 5.54 -7.95 4.87
CA ILE A 39 5.07 -6.92 3.93
C ILE A 39 6.25 -6.02 3.54
N PHE A 40 6.31 -5.67 2.25
CA PHE A 40 7.31 -4.74 1.74
C PHE A 40 7.11 -3.35 2.39
N PRO A 41 8.14 -2.76 3.04
CA PRO A 41 7.95 -1.58 3.90
C PRO A 41 7.95 -0.25 3.15
N LEU A 42 8.21 -0.25 1.84
CA LEU A 42 8.19 0.95 0.99
C LEU A 42 7.00 0.94 0.03
N PRO A 43 6.60 2.09 -0.53
CA PRO A 43 5.62 2.14 -1.61
C PRO A 43 6.03 1.25 -2.78
N GLU A 44 5.04 0.63 -3.43
CA GLU A 44 5.29 -0.23 -4.58
C GLU A 44 5.97 0.60 -5.69
N PRO A 45 7.08 0.10 -6.29
CA PRO A 45 7.74 0.79 -7.38
C PRO A 45 6.79 1.19 -8.53
N GLN A 46 5.75 0.39 -8.77
CA GLN A 46 4.74 0.66 -9.81
C GLN A 46 3.93 1.92 -9.52
N ASP A 47 3.58 2.17 -8.26
CA ASP A 47 2.82 3.36 -7.87
C ASP A 47 3.70 4.61 -7.96
N LEU A 48 4.96 4.51 -7.53
CA LEU A 48 5.95 5.59 -7.68
C LEU A 48 6.16 5.95 -9.16
N PHE A 49 6.23 4.94 -10.02
CA PHE A 49 6.32 5.15 -11.46
C PHE A 49 5.08 5.89 -12.00
N GLN A 50 3.87 5.48 -11.62
CA GLN A 50 2.64 6.16 -12.03
C GLN A 50 2.63 7.63 -11.60
N VAL A 51 2.93 7.91 -10.33
CA VAL A 51 2.98 9.28 -9.81
C VAL A 51 4.05 10.12 -10.52
N SER A 52 5.17 9.51 -10.91
CA SER A 52 6.22 10.19 -11.69
C SER A 52 5.78 10.67 -13.07
N GLN A 53 4.71 10.10 -13.64
CA GLN A 53 4.18 10.50 -14.95
C GLN A 53 3.13 11.61 -14.83
N LEU A 54 2.62 11.87 -13.62
CA LEU A 54 1.62 12.90 -13.37
C LEU A 54 2.23 14.32 -13.38
N LYS A 55 1.39 15.31 -13.63
CA LYS A 55 1.77 16.73 -13.65
C LYS A 55 0.69 17.58 -13.00
N PHE A 56 1.07 18.41 -12.04
CA PHE A 56 0.16 19.34 -11.37
C PHE A 56 -0.52 20.30 -12.37
N GLU A 57 0.17 20.68 -13.44
CA GLU A 57 -0.35 21.55 -14.49
C GLU A 57 -1.55 20.94 -15.23
N GLU A 58 -1.56 19.62 -15.42
CA GLU A 58 -2.64 18.90 -16.08
C GLU A 58 -3.90 18.90 -15.21
N PHE A 59 -3.76 18.55 -13.93
CA PHE A 59 -4.86 18.64 -12.96
C PHE A 59 -5.43 20.05 -12.85
N ASN A 60 -4.57 21.07 -12.78
CA ASN A 60 -5.00 22.47 -12.77
C ASN A 60 -5.76 22.86 -14.05
N LYS A 61 -5.37 22.32 -15.21
CA LYS A 61 -6.06 22.57 -16.47
C LYS A 61 -7.43 21.92 -16.47
N ASP A 62 -7.55 20.70 -15.97
CA ASP A 62 -8.80 19.96 -15.91
C ASP A 62 -9.77 20.59 -14.90
N LEU A 63 -9.30 21.02 -13.74
CA LEU A 63 -10.12 21.78 -12.78
C LEU A 63 -10.64 23.08 -13.38
N ARG A 64 -9.79 23.85 -14.08
CA ARG A 64 -10.24 25.07 -14.77
C ARG A 64 -11.29 24.79 -15.85
N LYS A 65 -11.18 23.65 -16.54
CA LYS A 65 -12.17 23.21 -17.53
C LYS A 65 -13.49 22.85 -16.84
N LEU A 66 -13.45 22.02 -15.81
CA LEU A 66 -14.61 21.63 -15.02
C LEU A 66 -15.36 22.85 -14.47
N ARG A 67 -14.64 23.86 -13.98
CA ARG A 67 -15.22 25.12 -13.51
C ARG A 67 -15.98 25.88 -14.61
N LYS A 68 -15.48 25.86 -15.84
CA LYS A 68 -16.15 26.47 -17.00
C LYS A 68 -17.41 25.69 -17.37
N ASP A 69 -17.31 24.37 -17.39
CA ASP A 69 -18.44 23.48 -17.71
C ASP A 69 -19.56 23.61 -16.67
N LEU A 70 -19.21 23.73 -15.38
CA LEU A 70 -20.18 24.01 -14.30
C LEU A 70 -20.89 25.36 -14.46
N ARG A 71 -20.18 26.42 -14.83
CA ARG A 71 -20.80 27.73 -15.11
C ARG A 71 -21.71 27.70 -16.32
N ALA A 72 -21.34 26.96 -17.36
CA ALA A 72 -22.19 26.77 -18.53
C ALA A 72 -23.46 26.01 -18.14
N CYS A 73 -23.33 24.92 -17.36
CA CYS A 73 -24.46 24.16 -16.83
C CYS A 73 -25.41 25.04 -16.00
N GLU A 74 -24.87 25.86 -15.10
CA GLU A 74 -25.66 26.83 -14.31
C GLU A 74 -26.40 27.85 -15.18
N THR A 75 -25.74 28.35 -16.22
CA THR A 75 -26.36 29.31 -17.15
C THR A 75 -27.52 28.66 -17.93
N GLU A 76 -27.33 27.45 -18.45
CA GLU A 76 -28.38 26.73 -19.17
C GLU A 76 -29.53 26.32 -18.23
N ALA A 77 -29.24 25.87 -17.01
CA ALA A 77 -30.23 25.61 -15.98
C ALA A 77 -31.06 26.86 -15.66
N GLY A 78 -30.40 28.02 -15.56
CA GLY A 78 -31.06 29.31 -15.38
C GLY A 78 -32.01 29.66 -16.51
N LYS A 79 -31.62 29.40 -17.77
CA LYS A 79 -32.51 29.59 -18.93
C LYS A 79 -33.73 28.67 -18.87
N VAL A 80 -33.53 27.39 -18.58
CA VAL A 80 -34.65 26.43 -18.46
C VAL A 80 -35.63 26.90 -17.38
N CYS A 81 -35.12 27.38 -16.25
CA CYS A 81 -35.95 27.95 -15.20
C CYS A 81 -36.67 29.23 -15.65
N GLN A 82 -36.01 30.11 -16.40
CA GLN A 82 -36.57 31.37 -16.86
C GLN A 82 -37.69 31.20 -17.91
N PHE A 83 -37.56 30.24 -18.82
CA PHE A 83 -38.54 30.01 -19.90
C PHE A 83 -39.66 29.04 -19.51
N SER A 84 -39.59 28.42 -18.33
CA SER A 84 -40.63 27.52 -17.83
C SER A 84 -41.74 28.28 -17.10
N LEU A 85 -42.96 27.75 -17.17
CA LEU A 85 -44.06 28.19 -16.32
C LEU A 85 -43.83 27.72 -14.88
N GLU A 86 -44.18 28.56 -13.91
CA GLU A 86 -43.98 28.31 -12.47
C GLU A 86 -44.60 26.97 -12.01
N GLU A 87 -45.70 26.56 -12.62
CA GLU A 87 -46.41 25.30 -12.33
C GLU A 87 -45.72 24.04 -12.87
N HIS A 88 -44.74 24.19 -13.77
CA HIS A 88 -44.02 23.09 -14.42
C HIS A 88 -42.51 23.08 -14.14
N ILE A 89 -42.02 24.07 -13.39
CA ILE A 89 -40.59 24.25 -13.15
C ILE A 89 -40.02 23.24 -12.14
N GLN A 90 -40.89 22.72 -11.28
CA GLN A 90 -40.52 21.67 -10.34
C GLN A 90 -40.81 20.29 -10.93
N PRO A 91 -39.94 19.29 -10.69
CA PRO A 91 -38.83 19.28 -9.71
C PRO A 91 -37.47 19.70 -10.29
N PHE A 92 -37.42 20.18 -11.53
CA PHE A 92 -36.16 20.44 -12.23
C PHE A 92 -35.29 21.46 -11.49
N LYS A 93 -35.88 22.60 -11.10
CA LYS A 93 -35.15 23.67 -10.41
C LYS A 93 -34.51 23.20 -9.12
N ASP A 94 -35.26 22.55 -8.23
CA ASP A 94 -34.73 22.12 -6.93
C ASP A 94 -33.62 21.07 -7.09
N ASN A 95 -33.81 20.11 -8.00
CA ASN A 95 -32.79 19.11 -8.29
C ASN A 95 -31.52 19.73 -8.89
N MET A 96 -31.68 20.70 -9.79
CA MET A 96 -30.56 21.35 -10.47
C MET A 96 -29.82 22.31 -9.53
N ASP A 97 -30.52 23.07 -8.70
CA ASP A 97 -29.95 23.94 -7.67
C ASP A 97 -29.12 23.11 -6.68
N LYS A 98 -29.65 21.95 -6.25
CA LYS A 98 -28.92 21.01 -5.37
C LYS A 98 -27.68 20.44 -6.06
N PHE A 99 -27.82 19.99 -7.31
CA PHE A 99 -26.71 19.44 -8.09
C PHE A 99 -25.59 20.47 -8.28
N ILE A 100 -25.92 21.68 -8.72
CA ILE A 100 -24.93 22.75 -8.95
C ILE A 100 -24.25 23.15 -7.64
N SER A 101 -25.01 23.29 -6.55
CA SER A 101 -24.45 23.65 -5.24
C SER A 101 -23.47 22.60 -4.72
N GLN A 102 -23.82 21.32 -4.84
CA GLN A 102 -22.92 20.22 -4.46
C GLN A 102 -21.68 20.20 -5.36
N ALA A 103 -21.86 20.29 -6.67
CA ALA A 103 -20.75 20.24 -7.62
C ALA A 103 -19.77 21.41 -7.45
N LYS A 104 -20.25 22.61 -7.09
CA LYS A 104 -19.38 23.75 -6.73
C LYS A 104 -18.57 23.46 -5.46
N THR A 105 -19.21 22.90 -4.44
CA THR A 105 -18.55 22.54 -3.17
C THR A 105 -17.46 21.48 -3.40
N ASP A 106 -17.78 20.43 -4.15
CA ASP A 106 -16.83 19.35 -4.47
C ASP A 106 -15.67 19.90 -5.32
N HIS A 107 -15.95 20.78 -6.27
CA HIS A 107 -14.93 21.42 -7.08
C HIS A 107 -13.97 22.30 -6.26
N GLU A 108 -14.48 23.10 -5.32
CA GLU A 108 -13.66 23.92 -4.42
C GLU A 108 -12.82 23.05 -3.47
N MET A 109 -13.40 21.95 -2.97
CA MET A 109 -12.69 20.98 -2.13
C MET A 109 -11.53 20.33 -2.89
N GLU A 110 -11.75 19.94 -4.15
CA GLU A 110 -10.71 19.33 -4.99
C GLU A 110 -9.61 20.34 -5.34
N GLU A 111 -9.96 21.60 -5.68
CA GLU A 111 -8.98 22.68 -5.90
C GLU A 111 -8.09 22.89 -4.66
N LYS A 112 -8.69 22.87 -3.46
CA LYS A 112 -7.95 23.00 -2.20
C LYS A 112 -7.06 21.79 -1.92
N SER A 113 -7.58 20.57 -2.07
CA SER A 113 -6.84 19.32 -1.90
C SER A 113 -5.62 19.25 -2.81
N LEU A 114 -5.78 19.64 -4.08
CA LEU A 114 -4.68 19.69 -5.04
C LEU A 114 -3.59 20.68 -4.61
N ALA A 115 -3.99 21.87 -4.15
CA ALA A 115 -3.05 22.89 -3.69
C ALA A 115 -2.27 22.44 -2.43
N GLU A 116 -2.96 21.81 -1.47
CA GLU A 116 -2.33 21.24 -0.26
C GLU A 116 -1.39 20.09 -0.59
N THR A 117 -1.78 19.22 -1.53
CA THR A 117 -0.94 18.12 -2.02
C THR A 117 0.31 18.65 -2.70
N HIS A 118 0.17 19.66 -3.57
CA HIS A 118 1.31 20.28 -4.25
C HIS A 118 2.28 20.91 -3.25
N LYS A 119 1.76 21.65 -2.26
CA LYS A 119 2.56 22.23 -1.19
C LYS A 119 3.32 21.15 -0.41
N SER A 120 2.63 20.10 0.02
CA SER A 120 3.23 18.99 0.78
C SER A 120 4.33 18.29 -0.01
N PHE A 121 4.14 18.14 -1.32
CA PHE A 121 5.16 17.61 -2.22
C PHE A 121 6.41 18.50 -2.26
N LEU A 122 6.26 19.82 -2.42
CA LEU A 122 7.40 20.74 -2.43
C LEU A 122 8.15 20.76 -1.09
N GLU A 123 7.44 20.70 0.02
CA GLU A 123 8.03 20.57 1.36
C GLU A 123 8.84 19.26 1.49
N THR A 124 8.30 18.16 0.95
CA THR A 124 8.99 16.87 0.93
C THR A 124 10.24 16.92 0.03
N ALA A 125 10.15 17.52 -1.15
CA ALA A 125 11.29 17.70 -2.04
C ALA A 125 12.39 18.55 -1.40
N ALA A 126 11.99 19.62 -0.69
CA ALA A 126 12.91 20.47 0.07
C ALA A 126 13.57 19.73 1.25
N TYR A 127 12.81 18.88 1.96
CA TYR A 127 13.33 18.02 3.03
C TYR A 127 14.46 17.11 2.52
N PHE A 128 14.28 16.52 1.33
CA PHE A 128 15.31 15.71 0.66
C PHE A 128 16.37 16.54 -0.09
N CYS A 129 16.41 17.87 0.12
CA CYS A 129 17.35 18.79 -0.51
C CYS A 129 17.36 18.72 -2.05
N MET A 130 16.26 18.30 -2.66
CA MET A 130 16.14 18.22 -4.12
C MET A 130 16.00 19.61 -4.70
N LYS A 131 16.82 19.90 -5.71
CA LYS A 131 16.80 21.17 -6.44
C LYS A 131 16.05 21.00 -7.76
N PRO A 132 15.29 22.03 -8.20
CA PRO A 132 14.71 22.01 -9.53
C PRO A 132 15.81 21.93 -10.59
N LYS A 133 15.51 21.31 -11.73
CA LYS A 133 16.46 21.25 -12.85
C LYS A 133 16.67 22.64 -13.44
N MET A 134 17.81 22.85 -14.11
CA MET A 134 18.12 24.13 -14.75
C MET A 134 17.03 24.49 -15.78
N GLY A 135 16.28 25.56 -15.52
CA GLY A 135 15.14 25.99 -16.34
C GLY A 135 13.76 25.66 -15.76
N GLU A 136 13.67 24.85 -14.71
CA GLU A 136 12.44 24.59 -13.96
C GLU A 136 12.32 25.52 -12.75
N LYS A 137 11.11 26.03 -12.47
CA LYS A 137 10.85 26.85 -11.27
C LYS A 137 10.75 26.00 -10.00
N GLU A 138 10.23 24.79 -10.13
CA GLU A 138 9.89 23.89 -9.03
C GLU A 138 10.32 22.46 -9.40
N VAL A 139 10.56 21.61 -8.40
CA VAL A 139 10.93 20.21 -8.62
C VAL A 139 9.75 19.51 -9.27
N SER A 140 9.93 18.82 -10.39
CA SER A 140 8.84 18.04 -10.99
C SER A 140 8.58 16.74 -10.23
N LEU A 141 7.31 16.28 -10.23
CA LEU A 141 6.93 14.95 -9.71
C LEU A 141 7.82 13.87 -10.33
N ASN A 142 8.07 13.94 -11.64
CA ASN A 142 8.97 13.04 -12.33
C ASN A 142 10.38 13.03 -11.73
N ALA A 143 11.01 14.20 -11.55
CA ALA A 143 12.36 14.29 -11.01
C ALA A 143 12.47 13.65 -9.61
N PHE A 144 11.48 13.84 -8.75
CA PHE A 144 11.45 13.23 -7.41
C PHE A 144 11.13 11.73 -7.46
N PHE A 145 10.00 11.37 -8.07
CA PHE A 145 9.46 10.02 -8.01
C PHE A 145 10.22 9.01 -8.89
N SER A 146 10.91 9.44 -9.95
CA SER A 146 11.77 8.53 -10.73
C SER A 146 12.97 8.04 -9.90
N ILE A 147 13.59 8.91 -9.10
CA ILE A 147 14.68 8.49 -8.20
C ILE A 147 14.13 7.53 -7.13
N TRP A 148 12.98 7.85 -6.54
CA TRP A 148 12.34 6.96 -5.55
C TRP A 148 11.89 5.63 -6.14
N HIS A 149 11.41 5.63 -7.38
CA HIS A 149 11.06 4.41 -8.10
C HIS A 149 12.27 3.49 -8.26
N GLU A 150 13.40 4.02 -8.75
CA GLU A 150 14.66 3.26 -8.88
C GLU A 150 15.12 2.73 -7.52
N PHE A 151 15.15 3.60 -6.51
CA PHE A 151 15.52 3.23 -5.14
C PHE A 151 14.64 2.11 -4.56
N SER A 152 13.32 2.25 -4.69
CA SER A 152 12.36 1.25 -4.18
C SER A 152 12.47 -0.06 -4.95
N SER A 153 12.71 -0.01 -6.27
CA SER A 153 12.91 -1.19 -7.10
C SER A 153 14.11 -1.99 -6.61
N ASP A 154 15.26 -1.35 -6.46
CA ASP A 154 16.48 -1.99 -5.98
C ASP A 154 16.29 -2.53 -4.56
N PHE A 155 15.72 -1.72 -3.66
CA PHE A 155 15.45 -2.12 -2.29
C PHE A 155 14.53 -3.35 -2.23
N LYS A 156 13.53 -3.43 -3.12
CA LYS A 156 12.63 -4.59 -3.21
C LYS A 156 13.34 -5.85 -3.65
N GLU A 157 14.31 -5.76 -4.56
CA GLU A 157 15.12 -6.91 -4.95
C GLU A 157 15.97 -7.43 -3.79
N PHE A 158 16.66 -6.53 -3.08
CA PHE A 158 17.44 -6.91 -1.89
C PHE A 158 16.56 -7.49 -0.79
N TRP A 159 15.42 -6.86 -0.50
CA TRP A 159 14.44 -7.32 0.49
C TRP A 159 13.95 -8.75 0.16
N LYS A 160 13.64 -9.05 -1.10
CA LYS A 160 13.23 -10.40 -1.54
C LYS A 160 14.37 -11.40 -1.37
N LYS A 161 15.59 -11.03 -1.74
CA LYS A 161 16.77 -11.90 -1.63
C LYS A 161 17.05 -12.24 -0.17
N GLU A 162 17.00 -11.25 0.71
CA GLU A 162 17.27 -11.41 2.13
C GLU A 162 16.18 -12.25 2.81
N ASN A 163 14.89 -11.98 2.52
CA ASN A 163 13.79 -12.80 3.02
C ASN A 163 13.90 -14.27 2.56
N LYS A 164 14.34 -14.50 1.32
CA LYS A 164 14.58 -15.86 0.82
C LYS A 164 15.73 -16.54 1.58
N LEU A 165 16.81 -15.83 1.89
CA LEU A 165 17.93 -16.38 2.66
C LEU A 165 17.49 -16.76 4.08
N ILE A 166 16.76 -15.89 4.76
CA ILE A 166 16.24 -16.16 6.11
C ILE A 166 15.30 -17.39 6.09
N LEU A 167 14.42 -17.48 5.09
CA LEU A 167 13.54 -18.65 4.94
C LEU A 167 14.33 -19.94 4.68
N GLN A 168 15.38 -19.88 3.86
CA GLN A 168 16.26 -21.03 3.59
C GLN A 168 17.04 -21.48 4.82
N GLU A 169 17.53 -20.55 5.64
CA GLU A 169 18.21 -20.86 6.89
C GLU A 169 17.27 -21.58 7.88
N ARG A 170 16.05 -21.05 8.05
CA ARG A 170 15.02 -21.69 8.89
C ARG A 170 14.61 -23.08 8.41
N LEU A 171 14.52 -23.29 7.09
CA LEU A 171 14.22 -24.60 6.54
C LEU A 171 15.32 -25.62 6.89
N LYS A 172 16.60 -25.23 6.75
CA LYS A 172 17.74 -26.08 7.11
C LYS A 172 17.77 -26.41 8.60
N GLU A 173 17.48 -25.42 9.46
CA GLU A 173 17.35 -25.65 10.91
C GLU A 173 16.25 -26.67 11.23
N ALA A 174 15.07 -26.53 10.61
CA ALA A 174 13.96 -27.45 10.82
C ALA A 174 14.26 -28.87 10.33
N GLU A 175 14.94 -29.00 9.18
CA GLU A 175 15.40 -30.30 8.64
C GLU A 175 16.40 -30.99 9.58
N GLU A 176 17.36 -30.24 10.14
CA GLU A 176 18.35 -30.76 11.08
C GLU A 176 17.70 -31.23 12.38
N VAL A 177 16.76 -30.46 12.93
CA VAL A 177 15.96 -30.87 14.10
C VAL A 177 15.19 -32.17 13.82
N CYS A 178 14.61 -32.33 12.64
CA CYS A 178 13.93 -33.57 12.23
C CYS A 178 14.88 -34.76 12.09
N ARG A 179 16.06 -34.57 11.49
CA ARG A 179 17.10 -35.60 11.35
C ARG A 179 17.61 -36.08 12.70
N GLN A 180 17.86 -35.18 13.65
CA GLN A 180 18.26 -35.53 15.01
C GLN A 180 17.19 -36.33 15.75
N LYS A 181 15.90 -36.01 15.57
CA LYS A 181 14.79 -36.78 16.17
C LYS A 181 14.66 -38.19 15.58
N LYS A 182 14.91 -38.37 14.27
CA LYS A 182 14.91 -39.70 13.62
C LYS A 182 16.11 -40.56 14.05
N GLY A 183 17.30 -39.98 14.22
CA GLY A 183 18.49 -40.70 14.69
C GLY A 183 18.39 -41.20 16.14
N LYS A 184 17.70 -40.44 17.01
CA LYS A 184 17.49 -40.81 18.43
C LYS A 184 16.40 -41.87 18.66
N SER A 185 15.59 -42.19 17.65
CA SER A 185 14.51 -43.19 17.75
C SER A 185 14.95 -44.63 17.49
N LEU A 186 16.21 -44.88 17.11
CA LEU A 186 16.70 -46.21 16.74
C LEU A 186 17.31 -47.03 17.90
N TYR A 187 17.28 -46.54 19.13
CA TYR A 187 17.76 -47.31 20.28
C TYR A 187 16.76 -47.22 21.44
N ASN A 188 15.82 -48.18 21.44
CA ASN A 188 15.44 -48.99 22.61
C ASN A 188 14.18 -49.82 22.31
N ILE A 189 14.29 -50.80 21.40
CA ILE A 189 13.46 -52.00 21.50
C ILE A 189 14.30 -53.02 22.28
N LYS A 190 14.18 -53.00 23.61
CA LYS A 190 14.65 -54.13 24.44
C LYS A 190 13.94 -55.38 23.93
N GLN A 191 14.70 -56.39 23.50
CA GLN A 191 14.19 -57.74 23.24
C GLN A 191 13.44 -58.21 24.50
N LYS A 192 12.12 -58.37 24.40
CA LYS A 192 11.31 -58.90 25.50
C LYS A 192 11.68 -60.36 25.72
N HIS A 193 12.23 -60.61 26.89
CA HIS A 193 12.50 -61.91 27.50
C HIS A 193 11.32 -62.86 27.30
N ASP A 194 11.58 -64.03 26.70
CA ASP A 194 10.60 -65.08 26.48
C ASP A 194 10.25 -65.70 27.85
N SER A 195 9.10 -65.33 28.40
CA SER A 195 8.55 -65.92 29.62
C SER A 195 7.08 -66.19 29.45
N GLY A 196 6.77 -66.95 28.40
CA GLY A 196 5.48 -67.59 28.22
C GLY A 196 5.41 -68.88 29.05
N ILE A 197 4.29 -69.08 29.73
CA ILE A 197 3.92 -70.25 30.54
C ILE A 197 3.99 -71.60 29.75
N LYS A 198 4.20 -71.55 28.43
CA LYS A 198 4.32 -72.69 27.52
C LYS A 198 5.55 -73.58 27.77
N ALA A 199 6.56 -73.14 28.53
CA ALA A 199 7.73 -73.96 28.88
C ALA A 199 7.51 -74.93 30.07
N LYS A 200 6.34 -74.91 30.74
CA LYS A 200 6.10 -75.74 31.94
C LYS A 200 5.24 -77.00 31.72
N ILE A 201 4.86 -77.33 30.47
CA ILE A 201 4.04 -78.51 30.13
C ILE A 201 4.89 -79.68 29.57
N SER A 202 6.21 -79.56 29.49
CA SER A 202 7.09 -80.61 28.91
C SER A 202 7.88 -81.46 29.93
N MET A 203 7.49 -81.47 31.21
CA MET A 203 8.03 -82.45 32.17
C MET A 203 6.90 -83.15 32.92
N LYS A 204 6.28 -84.12 32.24
CA LYS A 204 5.55 -85.24 32.85
C LYS A 204 5.49 -86.39 31.85
N ILE A 205 6.57 -87.15 31.81
CA ILE A 205 6.57 -88.61 31.61
C ILE A 205 7.34 -89.16 32.81
#